data_AF-T1G6A9-F1
#
_entry.id   AF-T1G6A9-F1
#
_cell.length_a   1.000
_cell.length_b   1.000
_cell.length_c   1.000
_cell.angle_alpha   90.00
_cell.angle_beta   90.00
_cell.angle_gamma   90.00
#
_symmetry.space_group_name_H-M   'P 1'
#
loop_
_entity.id
_entity.type
_entity.pdbx_description
1 polymer ?
#
loop_
_entity_poly.entity_id
_entity_poly.type
_entity_poly.pdbx_seq_one_letter_code
_entity_poly.pdbx_strand_id
1 'polypeptide(L)'
;LSPHRSLSGRIVGSAWWFFTLIIISSYTANLAAFLTVERMLTPINGAEDLARQREILYGTVDSGSTKEFFKTSKINTYQEMWRVMNSDKSVFAKTTDEGVQRVRNSKGKYAFLMESTMNDYYNQRKPCNTMKIGGNLDSKGYGIGTYIGSDLRDDINVAVLKLLENEKLQKLQKKWWYDKGECQSGSTQSSLSLSNVAGIFYILIGGLGLSLVVASLEFLYKSHRDCKQKVGVGVVFAFFMFIFKINEAQVL
;
A
#
# COMPACT_ATOMS: atom_id res chain seq x y z
N LEU A 1 -34.15 26.57 9.48
CA LEU A 1 -33.04 27.47 9.88
C LEU A 1 -33.65 28.80 10.29
N SER A 2 -33.93 29.03 11.58
CA SER A 2 -34.50 30.29 12.06
C SER A 2 -33.39 31.36 12.05
N PRO A 3 -33.51 32.45 11.27
CA PRO A 3 -32.47 33.46 11.23
C PRO A 3 -32.41 34.15 12.60
N HIS A 4 -31.21 34.29 13.16
CA HIS A 4 -31.03 35.04 14.41
C HIS A 4 -31.60 36.46 14.22
N ARG A 5 -32.59 36.82 15.05
CA ARG A 5 -33.28 38.12 15.00
C ARG A 5 -32.37 39.32 15.31
N SER A 6 -31.19 39.11 15.92
CA SER A 6 -30.25 40.18 16.28
C SER A 6 -29.04 40.25 15.34
N LEU A 7 -28.57 41.48 15.07
CA LEU A 7 -27.42 41.77 14.18
C LEU A 7 -26.14 41.06 14.66
N SER A 8 -25.90 41.04 15.97
CA SER A 8 -24.75 40.36 16.58
C SER A 8 -24.77 38.85 16.34
N GLY A 9 -25.95 38.22 16.36
CA GLY A 9 -26.09 36.79 16.06
C GLY A 9 -25.79 36.45 14.60
N ARG A 10 -26.06 37.38 13.67
CA ARG A 10 -25.72 37.22 12.25
C ARG A 10 -24.21 37.28 12.02
N ILE A 11 -23.52 38.22 12.66
CA ILE A 11 -22.06 38.36 12.53
C ILE A 11 -21.35 37.10 13.05
N VAL A 12 -21.75 36.61 14.23
CA VAL A 12 -21.19 35.37 14.81
C VAL A 12 -21.52 34.16 13.93
N GLY A 13 -22.75 34.06 13.43
CA GLY A 13 -23.14 32.97 12.52
C GLY A 13 -22.34 32.97 11.21
N SER A 14 -22.12 34.14 10.61
CA SER A 14 -21.31 34.29 9.39
C SER A 14 -19.83 33.95 9.63
N ALA A 15 -19.27 34.38 10.76
CA ALA A 15 -17.90 34.04 11.13
C ALA A 15 -17.74 32.53 11.38
N TRP A 16 -18.69 31.91 12.09
CA TRP A 16 -18.71 30.47 12.33
C TRP A 16 -18.87 29.66 11.04
N TRP A 17 -19.74 30.11 10.14
CA TRP A 17 -19.94 29.47 8.84
C TRP A 17 -18.65 29.49 8.01
N PHE A 18 -18.00 30.65 7.93
CA PHE A 18 -16.73 30.80 7.21
C PHE A 18 -15.62 29.93 7.81
N PHE A 19 -15.51 29.90 9.13
CA PHE A 19 -14.57 29.03 9.84
C PHE A 19 -14.83 27.55 9.54
N THR A 20 -16.09 27.12 9.59
CA THR A 20 -16.49 25.73 9.30
C THR A 20 -16.18 25.35 7.85
N LEU A 21 -16.44 26.24 6.90
CA LEU A 21 -16.10 26.04 5.49
C LEU A 21 -14.59 25.81 5.29
N ILE A 22 -13.73 26.60 5.95
CA ILE A 22 -12.27 26.42 5.88
C ILE A 22 -11.85 25.06 6.40
N ILE A 23 -12.42 24.62 7.53
CA ILE A 23 -12.11 23.32 8.12
C ILE A 23 -12.53 22.16 7.20
N ILE A 24 -13.78 22.17 6.71
CA ILE A 24 -14.29 21.10 5.83
C ILE A 24 -13.47 21.05 4.54
N SER A 25 -13.15 22.21 3.96
CA SER A 25 -12.33 22.30 2.75
C SER A 25 -10.93 21.75 2.97
N SER A 26 -10.27 22.13 4.07
CA SER A 26 -8.91 21.65 4.40
C SER A 26 -8.89 20.14 4.67
N TYR A 27 -9.89 19.63 5.40
CA TYR A 27 -10.03 18.19 5.65
C TYR A 27 -10.26 17.42 4.35
N THR A 28 -11.17 17.91 3.49
CA THR A 28 -11.47 17.28 2.19
C THR A 28 -10.24 17.28 1.28
N ALA A 29 -9.46 18.37 1.26
CA ALA A 29 -8.24 18.46 0.47
C ALA A 29 -7.16 17.49 0.97
N ASN A 30 -6.93 17.42 2.28
CA ASN A 30 -5.95 16.49 2.85
C ASN A 30 -6.37 15.03 2.66
N LEU A 31 -7.66 14.72 2.81
CA LEU A 31 -8.21 13.40 2.52
C LEU A 31 -8.05 13.03 1.05
N ALA A 32 -8.35 13.94 0.12
CA ALA A 32 -8.15 13.71 -1.31
C ALA A 32 -6.68 13.44 -1.63
N ALA A 33 -5.76 14.23 -1.07
CA ALA A 33 -4.32 13.99 -1.20
C ALA A 33 -3.93 12.60 -0.69
N PHE A 34 -4.43 12.20 0.48
CA PHE A 34 -4.18 10.87 1.02
C PHE A 34 -4.75 9.74 0.14
N LEU A 35 -5.96 9.91 -0.40
CA LEU A 35 -6.60 8.93 -1.27
C LEU A 35 -5.92 8.79 -2.64
N THR A 36 -5.32 9.88 -3.15
CA THR A 36 -4.50 9.82 -4.38
C THR A 36 -3.13 9.21 -4.15
N VAL A 37 -2.65 9.22 -2.90
CA VAL A 37 -1.38 8.63 -2.51
C VAL A 37 -1.64 7.22 -1.99
N GLU A 38 -1.84 6.29 -2.93
CA GLU A 38 -1.54 4.89 -2.66
C GLU A 38 -0.02 4.79 -2.45
N ARG A 39 0.45 5.02 -1.22
CA ARG A 39 1.80 4.56 -0.88
C ARG A 39 1.77 3.05 -0.96
N MET A 40 2.38 2.48 -1.99
CA MET A 40 3.01 1.17 -1.85
C MET A 40 4.07 1.34 -0.75
N LEU A 41 3.67 1.19 0.51
CA LEU A 41 4.58 1.16 1.64
C LEU A 41 5.34 -0.15 1.53
N THR A 42 6.45 -0.14 0.80
CA THR A 42 7.40 -1.23 0.86
C THR A 42 8.04 -1.17 2.25
N PRO A 43 8.00 -2.25 3.05
CA PRO A 43 8.57 -2.25 4.40
C PRO A 43 10.10 -2.12 4.40
N ILE A 44 10.73 -2.22 3.24
CA ILE A 44 12.17 -2.15 3.00
C ILE A 44 12.45 -1.17 1.86
N ASN A 45 13.55 -0.41 1.94
CA ASN A 45 14.00 0.50 0.89
C ASN A 45 15.30 0.03 0.20
N GLY A 46 16.00 -0.95 0.78
CA GLY A 46 17.27 -1.44 0.25
C GLY A 46 17.85 -2.64 1.01
N ALA A 47 19.09 -2.99 0.68
CA ALA A 47 19.79 -4.12 1.29
C ALA A 47 20.19 -3.84 2.75
N GLU A 48 20.43 -2.58 3.11
CA GLU A 48 20.75 -2.16 4.47
C GLU A 48 19.61 -2.46 5.43
N ASP A 49 18.37 -2.19 5.01
CA ASP A 49 17.17 -2.50 5.79
C ASP A 49 17.03 -4.01 5.96
N LEU A 50 17.22 -4.78 4.88
CA LEU A 50 17.19 -6.24 4.92
C LEU A 50 18.24 -6.83 5.86
N ALA A 51 19.44 -6.26 5.92
CA ALA A 51 20.52 -6.71 6.78
C ALA A 51 20.26 -6.44 8.28
N ARG A 52 19.51 -5.38 8.61
CA ARG A 52 19.20 -4.99 10.01
C ARG A 52 18.08 -5.81 10.63
N GLN A 53 17.17 -6.31 9.81
CA GLN A 53 15.97 -7.04 10.24
C GLN A 53 16.10 -8.56 9.98
N ARG A 54 15.24 -9.37 10.60
CA ARG A 54 15.20 -10.84 10.41
C ARG A 54 13.80 -11.40 10.13
N GLU A 55 12.81 -10.54 9.96
CA GLU A 55 11.43 -10.91 9.69
C GLU A 55 11.20 -11.31 8.22
N ILE A 56 11.86 -10.63 7.29
CA ILE A 56 11.87 -10.93 5.86
C ILE A 56 13.15 -11.71 5.58
N LEU A 57 13.00 -12.99 5.24
CA LEU A 57 14.10 -13.83 4.81
C LEU A 57 14.59 -13.38 3.43
N TYR A 58 15.86 -13.62 3.12
CA TYR A 58 16.39 -13.31 1.80
C TYR A 58 17.39 -14.35 1.35
N GLY A 59 17.46 -14.56 0.03
CA GLY A 59 18.32 -15.56 -0.57
C GLY A 59 18.65 -15.28 -2.03
N THR A 60 19.59 -16.06 -2.56
CA THR A 60 20.02 -16.06 -3.97
C THR A 60 19.81 -17.45 -4.57
N VAL A 61 20.15 -17.62 -5.85
CA VAL A 61 20.37 -18.96 -6.39
C VAL A 61 21.53 -19.64 -5.64
N ASP A 62 21.44 -20.95 -5.41
CA ASP A 62 22.41 -21.75 -4.63
C ASP A 62 23.77 -21.90 -5.35
N SER A 63 23.83 -21.52 -6.62
CA SER A 63 25.03 -21.43 -7.42
C SER A 63 25.07 -20.11 -8.21
N GLY A 64 26.27 -19.68 -8.61
CA GLY A 64 26.44 -18.52 -9.47
C GLY A 64 27.13 -17.32 -8.82
N SER A 65 27.29 -16.26 -9.61
CA SER A 65 28.06 -15.06 -9.28
C SER A 65 27.47 -14.26 -8.13
N THR A 66 26.14 -14.25 -7.97
CA THR A 66 25.46 -13.50 -6.89
C THR A 66 25.76 -14.11 -5.52
N LYS A 67 25.75 -15.44 -5.39
CA LYS A 67 26.11 -16.12 -4.14
C LYS A 67 27.58 -15.89 -3.78
N GLU A 68 28.47 -16.01 -4.77
CA GLU A 68 29.90 -15.79 -4.56
C GLU A 68 30.22 -14.33 -4.22
N PHE A 69 29.46 -13.36 -4.76
CA PHE A 69 29.56 -11.96 -4.39
C PHE A 69 29.34 -11.74 -2.89
N PHE A 70 28.25 -12.28 -2.33
CA PHE A 70 28.00 -12.13 -0.88
C PHE A 70 29.05 -12.85 -0.04
N LYS A 71 29.52 -14.01 -0.48
CA LYS A 71 30.56 -14.79 0.21
C LYS A 71 31.92 -14.10 0.25
N THR A 72 32.31 -13.40 -0.81
CA THR A 72 33.63 -12.76 -0.96
C THR A 72 33.64 -11.26 -0.66
N SER A 73 32.46 -10.67 -0.44
CA SER A 73 32.32 -9.24 -0.18
C SER A 73 33.09 -8.80 1.07
N LYS A 74 33.66 -7.59 0.98
CA LYS A 74 34.36 -6.92 2.10
C LYS A 74 33.50 -5.84 2.77
N ILE A 75 32.28 -5.61 2.28
CA ILE A 75 31.37 -4.61 2.81
C ILE A 75 30.59 -5.22 3.97
N ASN A 76 30.65 -4.59 5.15
CA ASN A 76 30.05 -5.08 6.39
C ASN A 76 28.58 -5.50 6.23
N THR A 77 27.76 -4.70 5.54
CA THR A 77 26.34 -5.01 5.27
C THR A 77 26.19 -6.35 4.55
N TYR A 78 26.97 -6.58 3.50
CA TYR A 78 26.87 -7.80 2.68
C TYR A 78 27.50 -9.02 3.37
N GLN A 79 28.52 -8.81 4.21
CA GLN A 79 29.07 -9.87 5.06
C GLN A 79 28.05 -10.34 6.11
N GLU A 80 27.29 -9.43 6.71
CA GLU A 80 26.22 -9.80 7.64
C GLU A 80 25.08 -10.53 6.90
N MET A 81 24.69 -10.05 5.73
CA MET A 81 23.73 -10.75 4.88
C MET A 81 24.19 -12.16 4.51
N TRP A 82 25.47 -12.31 4.16
CA TRP A 82 26.07 -13.63 3.91
C TRP A 82 26.03 -14.51 5.15
N ARG A 83 26.34 -13.98 6.34
CA ARG A 83 26.29 -14.74 7.59
C ARG A 83 24.89 -15.29 7.86
N VAL A 84 23.85 -14.49 7.62
CA VAL A 84 22.45 -14.91 7.74
C VAL A 84 22.12 -15.99 6.71
N MET A 85 22.40 -15.77 5.42
CA MET A 85 22.15 -16.76 4.37
C MET A 85 22.95 -18.05 4.55
N ASN A 86 24.17 -17.96 5.10
CA ASN A 86 25.02 -19.11 5.35
C ASN A 86 24.54 -19.91 6.57
N SER A 87 23.89 -19.27 7.54
CA SER A 87 23.31 -19.92 8.72
C SER A 87 22.06 -20.75 8.39
N ASP A 88 21.24 -20.30 7.43
CA ASP A 88 20.07 -21.03 6.96
C ASP A 88 20.18 -21.30 5.46
N LYS A 89 20.63 -22.50 5.10
CA LYS A 89 20.76 -22.92 3.69
C LYS A 89 19.44 -23.05 2.97
N SER A 90 18.32 -23.12 3.70
CA SER A 90 17.00 -23.24 3.09
C SER A 90 16.60 -21.98 2.33
N VAL A 91 17.25 -20.83 2.53
CA VAL A 91 16.92 -19.59 1.83
C VAL A 91 17.39 -19.59 0.37
N PHE A 92 18.32 -20.47 -0.01
CA PHE A 92 18.78 -20.55 -1.40
C PHE A 92 17.75 -21.27 -2.28
N ALA A 93 17.59 -20.81 -3.52
CA ALA A 93 16.78 -21.45 -4.54
C ALA A 93 17.68 -22.21 -5.54
N LYS A 94 17.20 -23.31 -6.14
CA LYS A 94 17.98 -24.04 -7.15
C LYS A 94 17.97 -23.33 -8.49
N THR A 95 16.86 -22.69 -8.83
CA THR A 95 16.69 -21.93 -10.08
C THR A 95 16.11 -20.55 -9.80
N THR A 96 16.26 -19.65 -10.78
CA THR A 96 15.67 -18.30 -10.70
C THR A 96 14.14 -18.37 -10.63
N ASP A 97 13.50 -19.24 -11.41
CA ASP A 97 12.04 -19.41 -11.38
C ASP A 97 11.54 -19.88 -10.01
N GLU A 98 12.25 -20.82 -9.37
CA GLU A 98 11.93 -21.26 -8.01
C GLU A 98 12.02 -20.09 -7.02
N GLY A 99 13.07 -19.28 -7.11
CA GLY A 99 13.24 -18.10 -6.26
C GLY A 99 12.12 -17.07 -6.46
N VAL A 100 11.72 -16.81 -7.70
CA VAL A 100 10.59 -15.91 -8.03
C VAL A 100 9.27 -16.47 -7.48
N GLN A 101 9.00 -17.76 -7.70
CA GLN A 101 7.77 -18.38 -7.17
C GLN A 101 7.73 -18.37 -5.64
N ARG A 102 8.88 -18.57 -4.98
CA ARG A 102 8.97 -18.45 -3.53
C ARG A 102 8.63 -17.04 -3.04
N VAL A 103 9.11 -15.99 -3.70
CA VAL A 103 8.72 -14.59 -3.36
C VAL A 103 7.20 -14.43 -3.46
N ARG A 104 6.61 -14.91 -4.56
CA ARG A 104 5.14 -14.83 -4.80
C ARG A 104 4.35 -15.55 -3.71
N ASN A 105 4.82 -16.71 -3.25
CA ASN A 105 4.13 -17.54 -2.26
C ASN A 105 4.37 -17.09 -0.81
N SER A 106 5.41 -16.29 -0.54
CA SER A 106 5.82 -15.93 0.82
C SER A 106 5.10 -14.70 1.39
N LYS A 107 4.13 -14.11 0.68
CA LYS A 107 3.31 -12.98 1.15
C LYS A 107 4.13 -11.84 1.77
N GLY A 108 5.25 -11.48 1.15
CA GLY A 108 6.14 -10.40 1.61
C GLY A 108 7.13 -10.78 2.73
N LYS A 109 7.26 -12.07 3.09
CA LYS A 109 8.24 -12.56 4.08
C LYS A 109 9.53 -13.13 3.47
N TYR A 110 9.68 -13.05 2.15
CA TYR A 110 10.90 -13.50 1.46
C TYR A 110 11.26 -12.54 0.33
N ALA A 111 12.53 -12.13 0.26
CA ALA A 111 13.11 -11.33 -0.79
C ALA A 111 14.14 -12.15 -1.58
N PHE A 112 14.12 -12.07 -2.90
CA PHE A 112 15.02 -12.83 -3.76
C PHE A 112 16.00 -11.89 -4.46
N LEU A 113 17.29 -12.14 -4.25
CA LEU A 113 18.39 -11.34 -4.75
C LEU A 113 18.87 -11.94 -6.08
N MET A 114 18.69 -11.18 -7.17
CA MET A 114 19.07 -11.56 -8.52
C MET A 114 19.62 -10.36 -9.30
N GLU A 115 20.14 -10.61 -10.50
CA GLU A 115 20.64 -9.56 -11.40
C GLU A 115 19.49 -8.62 -11.83
N SER A 116 19.82 -7.33 -11.98
CA SER A 116 18.82 -6.28 -12.22
C SER A 116 18.02 -6.50 -13.51
N THR A 117 18.69 -6.99 -14.56
CA THR A 117 18.08 -7.32 -15.85
C THR A 117 16.97 -8.36 -15.71
N MET A 118 17.21 -9.41 -14.93
CA MET A 118 16.24 -10.47 -14.69
C MET A 118 15.11 -9.98 -13.76
N ASN A 119 15.44 -9.16 -12.77
CA ASN A 119 14.44 -8.52 -11.90
C ASN A 119 13.46 -7.66 -12.72
N ASP A 120 13.99 -6.76 -13.55
CA ASP A 120 13.19 -5.90 -14.42
C ASP A 120 12.33 -6.72 -15.40
N TYR A 121 12.84 -7.87 -15.86
CA TYR A 121 12.10 -8.79 -16.72
C TYR A 121 10.89 -9.40 -15.99
N TYR A 122 11.08 -10.00 -14.82
CA TYR A 122 9.98 -10.65 -14.08
C TYR A 122 8.93 -9.67 -13.59
N ASN A 123 9.31 -8.43 -13.26
CA ASN A 123 8.36 -7.37 -12.88
C ASN A 123 7.39 -7.01 -14.01
N GLN A 124 7.77 -7.24 -15.26
CA GLN A 124 6.93 -7.00 -16.43
C GLN A 124 6.14 -8.23 -16.87
N ARG A 125 6.13 -9.32 -16.08
CA ARG A 125 5.43 -10.57 -16.38
C ARG A 125 4.25 -10.80 -15.46
N LYS A 126 3.20 -11.45 -15.97
CA LYS A 126 2.06 -11.84 -15.15
C LYS A 126 2.49 -12.75 -13.99
N PRO A 127 1.82 -12.65 -12.83
CA PRO A 127 0.68 -11.80 -12.52
C PRO A 127 1.03 -10.40 -11.99
N CYS A 128 2.19 -9.83 -12.36
CA CYS A 128 2.59 -8.45 -12.02
C CYS A 128 2.66 -8.19 -10.50
N ASN A 129 3.02 -9.24 -9.75
CA ASN A 129 3.03 -9.26 -8.29
C ASN A 129 4.44 -9.24 -7.71
N THR A 130 5.41 -8.78 -8.49
CA THR A 130 6.80 -8.58 -8.06
C THR A 130 7.20 -7.14 -8.32
N MET A 131 8.16 -6.64 -7.54
CA MET A 131 8.72 -5.32 -7.76
C MET A 131 10.20 -5.30 -7.38
N LYS A 132 10.97 -4.47 -8.09
CA LYS A 132 12.35 -4.14 -7.73
C LYS A 132 12.34 -3.09 -6.63
N ILE A 133 13.11 -3.33 -5.57
CA ILE A 133 13.29 -2.41 -4.44
C ILE A 133 14.76 -2.05 -4.34
N GLY A 134 15.04 -0.76 -4.15
CA GLY A 134 16.39 -0.23 -4.02
C GLY A 134 17.18 -0.18 -5.33
N GLY A 135 18.41 0.30 -5.22
CA GLY A 135 19.38 0.34 -6.32
C GLY A 135 20.09 -1.00 -6.54
N ASN A 136 20.95 -1.05 -7.56
CA ASN A 136 21.81 -2.21 -7.77
C ASN A 136 22.91 -2.26 -6.69
N LEU A 137 23.23 -3.45 -6.20
CA LEU A 137 24.24 -3.65 -5.14
C LEU A 137 25.68 -3.65 -5.68
N ASP A 138 25.82 -3.94 -6.96
CA ASP A 138 27.07 -3.89 -7.70
C ASP A 138 26.85 -3.37 -9.12
N SER A 139 27.95 -3.13 -9.84
CA SER A 139 27.95 -2.75 -11.25
C SER A 139 28.56 -3.88 -12.07
N LYS A 140 27.70 -4.68 -12.69
CA LYS A 140 28.07 -5.78 -13.58
C LYS A 140 27.44 -5.59 -14.95
N GLY A 141 28.04 -6.20 -15.97
CA GLY A 141 27.54 -6.19 -17.34
C GLY A 141 27.77 -7.52 -18.04
N TYR A 142 26.93 -7.83 -19.03
CA TYR A 142 27.12 -8.97 -19.90
C TYR A 142 28.06 -8.62 -21.05
N GLY A 143 28.87 -9.60 -21.47
CA GLY A 143 29.76 -9.48 -22.62
C GLY A 143 29.69 -10.73 -23.49
N ILE A 144 30.12 -10.60 -24.74
CA ILE A 144 30.23 -11.73 -25.66
C ILE A 144 31.60 -12.38 -25.45
N GLY A 145 31.61 -13.66 -25.09
CA GLY A 145 32.84 -14.42 -24.91
C GLY A 145 33.27 -15.12 -26.20
N THR A 146 34.53 -14.92 -26.60
CA THR A 146 35.20 -15.71 -27.64
C THR A 146 36.28 -16.59 -27.02
N TYR A 147 36.77 -17.59 -27.75
CA TYR A 147 37.96 -18.32 -27.32
C TYR A 147 39.18 -17.38 -27.25
N ILE A 148 40.15 -17.73 -26.39
CA ILE A 148 41.37 -16.94 -26.21
C ILE A 148 42.19 -17.00 -27.50
N GLY A 149 42.55 -15.84 -28.05
CA GLY A 149 43.27 -15.74 -29.33
C GLY A 149 42.39 -15.81 -30.57
N SER A 150 41.07 -15.62 -30.45
CA SER A 150 40.17 -15.57 -31.61
C SER A 150 40.33 -14.29 -32.42
N ASP A 151 40.49 -14.43 -33.73
CA ASP A 151 40.48 -13.32 -34.69
C ASP A 151 39.13 -12.57 -34.71
N LEU A 152 38.03 -13.21 -34.27
CA LEU A 152 36.71 -12.60 -34.21
C LEU A 152 36.54 -11.59 -33.07
N ARG A 153 37.46 -11.60 -32.09
CA ARG A 153 37.32 -10.78 -30.87
C ARG A 153 37.18 -9.30 -31.20
N ASP A 154 38.06 -8.78 -32.05
CA ASP A 154 38.13 -7.34 -32.33
C ASP A 154 36.95 -6.90 -33.21
N ASP A 155 36.61 -7.71 -34.22
CA ASP A 155 35.45 -7.46 -35.09
C ASP A 155 34.13 -7.46 -34.31
N ILE A 156 33.94 -8.42 -33.39
CA ILE A 156 32.77 -8.47 -32.51
C ILE A 156 32.74 -7.24 -31.60
N ASN A 157 33.87 -6.86 -31.02
CA ASN A 157 33.95 -5.71 -30.12
C ASN A 157 33.55 -4.41 -30.86
N VAL A 158 34.09 -4.19 -32.06
CA VAL A 158 33.72 -3.03 -32.90
C VAL A 158 32.24 -3.08 -33.29
N ALA A 159 31.70 -4.27 -33.62
CA ALA A 159 30.29 -4.42 -33.94
C ALA A 159 29.39 -4.06 -32.74
N VAL A 160 29.73 -4.50 -31.53
CA VAL A 160 28.98 -4.16 -30.31
C VAL A 160 29.01 -2.65 -30.04
N LEU A 161 30.17 -2.00 -30.19
CA LEU A 161 30.30 -0.55 -30.05
C LEU A 161 29.40 0.20 -31.06
N LYS A 162 29.39 -0.22 -32.33
CA LYS A 162 28.49 0.35 -33.35
C LYS A 162 27.01 0.16 -32.99
N LEU A 163 26.62 -0.95 -32.36
CA LEU A 163 25.24 -1.17 -31.91
C LEU A 163 24.87 -0.29 -30.71
N LEU A 164 25.83 0.02 -29.84
CA LEU A 164 25.68 0.95 -28.71
C LEU A 164 25.52 2.39 -29.20
N GLU A 165 26.42 2.87 -30.06
CA GLU A 165 26.39 4.23 -30.62
C GLU A 165 25.09 4.52 -31.38
N ASN A 166 24.57 3.53 -32.10
CA ASN A 166 23.31 3.63 -32.84
C ASN A 166 22.06 3.38 -31.98
N GLU A 167 22.21 3.24 -30.65
CA GLU A 167 21.15 2.95 -29.67
C GLU A 167 20.32 1.69 -29.99
N LYS A 168 20.84 0.79 -30.83
CA LYS A 168 20.12 -0.43 -31.24
C LYS A 168 19.91 -1.36 -30.04
N LEU A 169 20.90 -1.46 -29.15
CA LEU A 169 20.78 -2.28 -27.95
C LEU A 169 19.71 -1.74 -26.98
N GLN A 170 19.63 -0.42 -26.81
CA GLN A 170 18.60 0.21 -25.98
C GLN A 170 17.20 -0.03 -26.55
N LYS A 171 17.04 0.10 -27.88
CA LYS A 171 15.77 -0.23 -28.57
C LYS A 171 15.38 -1.68 -28.40
N LEU A 172 16.35 -2.60 -28.49
CA LEU A 172 16.10 -4.03 -28.25
C LEU A 172 15.71 -4.30 -26.80
N GLN A 173 16.41 -3.71 -25.82
CA GLN A 173 16.05 -3.84 -24.41
C GLN A 173 14.62 -3.36 -24.17
N LYS A 174 14.28 -2.15 -24.65
CA LYS A 174 12.94 -1.60 -24.50
C LYS A 174 11.87 -2.52 -25.11
N LYS A 175 12.13 -3.01 -26.31
CA LYS A 175 11.24 -3.92 -27.03
C LYS A 175 10.97 -5.22 -26.27
N TRP A 176 12.00 -5.83 -25.70
CA TRP A 176 11.90 -7.16 -25.08
C TRP A 176 11.50 -7.15 -23.61
N TRP A 177 11.75 -6.06 -22.89
CA TRP A 177 11.35 -5.91 -21.48
C TRP A 177 10.01 -5.19 -21.31
N TYR A 178 9.81 -4.07 -22.00
CA TYR A 178 8.70 -3.15 -21.70
C TYR A 178 7.61 -3.20 -22.77
N ASP A 179 7.96 -3.06 -24.06
CA ASP A 179 6.94 -3.02 -25.12
C ASP A 179 6.24 -4.38 -25.30
N LYS A 180 6.95 -5.47 -24.99
CA LYS A 180 6.41 -6.84 -24.90
C LYS A 180 6.11 -7.28 -23.46
N GLY A 181 6.13 -6.36 -22.51
CA GLY A 181 5.71 -6.61 -21.14
C GLY A 181 4.23 -7.01 -21.10
N GLU A 182 3.89 -7.92 -20.18
CA GLU A 182 2.52 -8.39 -19.99
C GLU A 182 1.77 -7.56 -18.93
N CYS A 183 2.51 -6.77 -18.16
CA CYS A 183 2.00 -5.87 -17.15
C CYS A 183 1.73 -4.50 -17.78
N GLN A 184 0.46 -4.10 -17.83
CA GLN A 184 0.15 -2.71 -18.12
C GLN A 184 0.51 -1.88 -16.90
N SER A 185 1.21 -0.76 -17.12
CA SER A 185 1.30 0.36 -16.16
C SER A 185 -0.06 1.06 -16.03
N GLY A 186 -1.11 0.29 -15.80
CA GLY A 186 -2.44 0.76 -15.49
C GLY A 186 -2.55 0.72 -13.97
N SER A 187 -2.44 1.89 -13.34
CA SER A 187 -2.93 2.11 -12.00
C SER A 187 -4.34 1.52 -11.91
N THR A 188 -4.49 0.35 -11.31
CA THR A 188 -5.76 -0.04 -10.71
C THR A 188 -6.11 1.11 -9.78
N GLN A 189 -7.05 1.95 -10.19
CA GLN A 189 -7.63 2.94 -9.29
C GLN A 189 -8.13 2.13 -8.10
N SER A 190 -7.49 2.23 -6.93
CA SER A 190 -8.02 1.57 -5.75
C SER A 190 -9.39 2.14 -5.50
N SER A 191 -10.40 1.30 -5.69
CA SER A 191 -11.75 1.65 -5.29
C SER A 191 -11.74 1.89 -3.79
N LEU A 192 -12.38 2.97 -3.36
CA LEU A 192 -12.61 3.24 -1.94
C LEU A 192 -13.35 2.04 -1.34
N SER A 193 -12.63 1.25 -0.53
CA SER A 193 -13.21 0.08 0.14
C SER A 193 -14.05 0.51 1.34
N LEU A 194 -15.07 -0.29 1.69
CA LEU A 194 -15.90 -0.06 2.88
C LEU A 194 -15.07 0.06 4.16
N SER A 195 -13.93 -0.64 4.21
CA SER A 195 -12.97 -0.58 5.32
C SER A 195 -12.44 0.83 5.58
N ASN A 196 -12.30 1.66 4.54
CA ASN A 196 -11.80 3.04 4.66
C ASN A 196 -12.86 3.97 5.30
N VAL A 197 -14.15 3.61 5.23
CA VAL A 197 -15.30 4.42 5.68
C VAL A 197 -15.96 3.84 6.94
N ALA A 198 -15.59 2.62 7.35
CA ALA A 198 -16.18 1.90 8.49
C ALA A 198 -16.21 2.71 9.80
N GLY A 199 -15.19 3.54 10.05
CA GLY A 199 -15.13 4.42 11.23
C GLY A 199 -16.34 5.35 11.38
N ILE A 200 -16.89 5.86 10.27
CA ILE A 200 -18.04 6.77 10.28
C ILE A 200 -19.30 6.03 10.76
N PHE A 201 -19.47 4.77 10.35
CA PHE A 201 -20.60 3.95 10.79
C PHE A 201 -20.55 3.67 12.30
N TYR A 202 -19.37 3.39 12.85
CA TYR A 202 -19.21 3.17 14.29
C TYR A 202 -19.56 4.41 15.11
N ILE A 203 -19.15 5.60 14.67
CA ILE A 203 -19.49 6.87 15.33
C ILE A 203 -21.00 7.13 15.27
N LEU A 204 -21.63 6.85 14.12
CA LEU A 204 -23.07 7.04 13.95
C LEU A 204 -23.89 6.13 14.88
N ILE A 205 -23.54 4.84 14.95
CA ILE A 205 -24.21 3.87 15.83
C ILE A 205 -23.98 4.24 17.30
N GLY A 206 -22.73 4.60 17.67
CA GLY A 206 -22.41 5.04 19.03
C GLY A 206 -23.18 6.30 19.43
N GLY A 207 -23.30 7.28 18.53
CA GLY A 207 -24.07 8.51 18.75
C GLY A 207 -25.56 8.26 18.94
N LEU A 208 -26.16 7.38 18.12
CA LEU A 208 -27.56 6.97 18.27
C LEU A 208 -27.81 6.25 19.60
N GLY A 209 -26.91 5.32 19.96
CA GLY A 209 -26.99 4.60 21.23
C GLY A 209 -26.90 5.55 22.44
N LEU A 210 -25.93 6.47 22.43
CA LEU A 210 -25.78 7.47 23.49
C LEU A 210 -26.99 8.39 23.59
N SER A 211 -27.52 8.85 22.45
CA SER A 211 -28.74 9.67 22.41
C SER A 211 -29.94 8.95 23.04
N LEU A 212 -30.09 7.65 22.77
CA LEU A 212 -31.17 6.84 23.33
C LEU A 212 -31.02 6.67 24.86
N VAL A 213 -29.81 6.45 25.33
CA VAL A 213 -29.49 6.34 26.77
C VAL A 213 -29.78 7.66 27.49
N VAL A 214 -29.32 8.78 26.95
CA VAL A 214 -29.58 10.12 27.53
C VAL A 214 -31.07 10.40 27.59
N ALA A 215 -31.81 10.14 26.50
CA ALA A 215 -33.26 10.33 26.47
C ALA A 215 -33.99 9.46 27.51
N SER A 216 -33.52 8.22 27.68
CA SER A 216 -34.07 7.28 28.67
C SER A 216 -33.77 7.74 30.10
N LEU A 217 -32.55 8.21 30.39
CA LEU A 217 -32.18 8.75 31.69
C LEU A 217 -32.93 10.04 32.04
N GLU A 218 -33.10 10.96 31.08
CA GLU A 218 -33.90 12.16 31.27
C GLU A 218 -35.38 11.82 31.52
N PHE A 219 -35.92 10.85 30.79
CA PHE A 219 -37.29 10.37 31.00
C PHE A 219 -37.48 9.76 32.40
N LEU A 220 -36.54 8.93 32.86
CA LEU A 220 -36.58 8.35 34.21
C LEU A 220 -36.42 9.42 35.28
N TYR A 221 -35.49 10.36 35.11
CA TYR A 221 -35.27 11.46 36.05
C TYR A 221 -36.51 12.35 36.16
N LYS A 222 -37.11 12.71 35.02
CA LYS A 222 -38.31 13.53 34.96
C LYS A 222 -39.53 12.78 35.50
N SER A 223 -39.70 11.50 35.17
CA SER A 223 -40.76 10.65 35.73
C SER A 223 -40.64 10.50 37.25
N HIS A 224 -39.43 10.32 37.80
CA HIS A 224 -39.20 10.30 39.25
C HIS A 224 -39.51 11.65 39.92
N ARG A 225 -39.17 12.76 39.27
CA ARG A 225 -39.45 14.12 39.78
C ARG A 225 -40.94 14.47 39.70
N ASP A 226 -41.59 14.09 38.60
CA ASP A 226 -43.01 14.32 38.34
C ASP A 226 -43.91 13.32 39.10
N CYS A 227 -43.37 12.22 39.66
CA CYS A 227 -44.10 11.36 40.60
C CYS A 227 -44.44 12.06 41.94
N LYS A 228 -43.88 13.26 42.20
CA LYS A 228 -44.36 14.19 43.23
C LYS A 228 -45.56 15.05 42.80
N GLN A 229 -45.98 15.00 41.54
CA GLN A 229 -47.14 15.74 41.01
C GLN A 229 -47.87 14.92 39.92
N LYS A 230 -48.92 14.18 40.32
CA LYS A 230 -49.74 13.29 39.47
C LYS A 230 -50.00 13.83 38.05
N VAL A 231 -49.37 13.22 37.04
CA VAL A 231 -49.81 13.12 35.63
C VAL A 231 -49.22 11.80 35.11
N GLY A 232 -49.95 10.76 34.74
CA GLY A 232 -50.93 10.68 33.64
C GLY A 232 -50.32 9.83 32.52
N VAL A 233 -50.61 8.52 32.52
CA VAL A 233 -50.04 7.45 31.67
C VAL A 233 -50.51 7.56 30.21
N GLY A 234 -50.28 8.70 29.54
CA GLY A 234 -50.76 8.96 28.17
C GLY A 234 -49.69 8.94 27.07
N VAL A 235 -48.41 9.13 27.41
CA VAL A 235 -47.37 9.40 26.39
C VAL A 235 -46.68 8.14 25.87
N VAL A 236 -46.62 7.07 26.68
CA VAL A 236 -46.02 5.78 26.27
C VAL A 236 -46.81 5.14 25.12
N PHE A 237 -48.13 5.32 25.08
CA PHE A 237 -48.96 4.79 23.99
C PHE A 237 -48.73 5.55 22.67
N ALA A 238 -48.45 6.86 22.72
CA ALA A 238 -48.24 7.68 21.52
C ALA A 238 -46.86 7.46 20.89
N PHE A 239 -45.80 7.26 21.69
CA PHE A 239 -44.45 7.04 21.18
C PHE A 239 -44.28 5.64 20.57
N PHE A 240 -44.90 4.61 21.17
CA PHE A 240 -44.91 3.26 20.60
C PHE A 240 -45.72 3.18 19.30
N MET A 241 -46.83 3.91 19.20
CA MET A 241 -47.62 3.98 17.95
C MET A 241 -46.86 4.70 16.82
N PHE A 242 -46.05 5.71 17.12
CA PHE A 242 -45.25 6.43 16.12
C PHE A 242 -44.11 5.56 15.56
N ILE A 243 -43.47 4.75 16.40
CA ILE A 243 -42.45 3.78 15.98
C ILE A 243 -43.08 2.66 15.13
N PHE A 244 -44.26 2.15 15.50
CA PHE A 244 -44.93 1.10 14.72
C PHE A 244 -45.42 1.62 13.35
N LYS A 245 -45.86 2.87 13.27
CA LYS A 245 -46.36 3.50 12.04
C LYS A 245 -45.25 3.89 11.05
N ILE A 246 -44.03 4.11 11.54
CA ILE A 246 -42.84 4.29 10.68
C ILE A 246 -42.37 2.95 10.10
N ASN A 247 -42.54 1.85 10.83
CA ASN A 247 -42.10 0.53 10.38
C ASN A 247 -43.02 -0.05 9.27
N GLU A 248 -44.32 0.24 9.27
CA GLU A 248 -45.21 -0.14 8.15
C GLU A 248 -44.98 0.70 6.88
N ALA A 249 -44.45 1.92 6.98
CA ALA A 249 -44.20 2.79 5.82
C ALA A 249 -42.88 2.50 5.06
N GLN A 250 -42.14 1.45 5.45
CA GLN A 250 -40.91 1.01 4.79
C GLN A 250 -41.01 -0.38 4.15
N VAL A 251 -42.19 -1.03 4.18
CA VAL A 251 -42.42 -2.39 3.65
C VAL A 251 -43.45 -2.40 2.49
N LEU A 252 -43.80 -1.24 1.94
CA LEU A 252 -44.48 -1.08 0.64
C LEU A 252 -43.66 -0.15 -0.25
#